data_AF-A0A7S2WPS2-F1
#
_entry.id   AF-A0A7S2WPS2-F1
#
_cell.length_a   1.000
_cell.length_b   1.000
_cell.length_c   1.000
_cell.angle_alpha   90.00
_cell.angle_beta   90.00
_cell.angle_gamma   90.00
#
_symmetry.space_group_name_H-M   'P 1'
#
loop_
_entity.id
_entity.type
_entity.pdbx_description
1 polymer ?
#
loop_
_entity_poly.entity_id
_entity_poly.type
_entity_poly.pdbx_seq_one_letter_code
_entity_poly.pdbx_strand_id
1 'polypeptide(L)'
;ELLENSTQDVLSKVGKRRLFVKDEETQASVRQLREARRLQTLLEQAVEDYSSKGAGGGGDRHGTGTSLFSIQGQSIVIMEVEVSRDLRQARAYWTLPFSLLLNRKIPQHVLDQVRDKMQVLLDHRGGRLQ
;
A
#
# COMPACT_ATOMS: atom_id res chain seq x y z
N GLU A 1 34.76 -16.08 -17.04
CA GLU A 1 33.68 -16.52 -17.96
C GLU A 1 32.94 -17.80 -17.51
N LEU A 2 32.79 -18.08 -16.20
CA LEU A 2 32.12 -19.32 -15.71
C LEU A 2 30.92 -19.07 -14.78
N LEU A 3 30.55 -17.81 -14.51
CA LEU A 3 29.45 -17.47 -13.59
C LEU A 3 28.14 -17.07 -14.30
N GLU A 4 28.19 -16.76 -15.59
CA GLU A 4 27.02 -16.27 -16.34
C GLU A 4 26.13 -17.41 -16.86
N ASN A 5 26.69 -18.60 -17.12
CA ASN A 5 25.91 -19.75 -17.57
C ASN A 5 25.07 -20.42 -16.46
N SER A 6 25.32 -20.12 -15.19
CA SER A 6 24.62 -20.80 -14.08
C SER A 6 23.26 -20.17 -13.74
N THR A 7 23.01 -18.92 -14.13
CA THR A 7 21.74 -18.24 -13.83
C THR A 7 20.65 -18.48 -14.87
N GLN A 8 21.01 -18.89 -16.09
CA GLN A 8 20.04 -19.16 -17.16
C GLN A 8 19.32 -20.50 -16.99
N ASP A 9 19.98 -21.50 -16.39
CA ASP A 9 19.42 -22.85 -16.26
C ASP A 9 18.45 -23.04 -15.07
N VAL A 10 18.41 -22.10 -14.12
CA VAL A 10 17.46 -22.16 -13.00
C VAL A 10 16.09 -21.60 -13.38
N LEU A 11 16.02 -20.73 -14.40
CA LEU A 11 14.77 -20.10 -14.84
C LEU A 11 13.93 -20.99 -15.78
N SER A 12 14.53 -21.99 -16.41
CA SER A 12 13.87 -22.83 -17.42
C SER A 12 13.03 -23.98 -16.84
N LYS A 13 13.16 -24.31 -15.55
CA LYS A 13 12.50 -25.49 -14.93
C LYS A 13 11.26 -25.21 -14.07
N VAL A 14 10.85 -23.96 -13.88
CA VAL A 14 9.60 -23.64 -13.16
C VAL A 14 8.45 -23.40 -14.15
N GLY A 15 8.31 -24.33 -15.10
CA GLY A 15 7.15 -24.44 -15.97
C GLY A 15 5.97 -25.09 -15.24
N LYS A 16 5.17 -24.29 -14.52
CA LYS A 16 3.79 -24.67 -14.18
C LYS A 16 2.82 -23.64 -14.74
N ARG A 17 2.33 -23.97 -15.95
CA ARG A 17 1.06 -23.59 -16.59
C ARG A 17 0.38 -22.32 -16.03
N ARG A 18 0.62 -21.18 -16.69
CA ARG A 18 -0.30 -20.03 -16.65
C ARG A 18 -1.32 -20.20 -17.77
N LEU A 19 -2.55 -20.54 -17.38
CA LEU A 19 -3.67 -20.84 -18.28
C LEU A 19 -4.47 -19.61 -18.74
N PHE A 20 -3.94 -18.40 -18.55
CA PHE A 20 -4.53 -17.17 -19.06
C PHE A 20 -3.40 -16.25 -19.53
N VAL A 21 -3.08 -16.36 -20.82
CA VAL A 21 -2.31 -15.36 -21.55
C VAL A 21 -3.32 -14.53 -22.31
N LYS A 22 -3.53 -13.30 -21.87
CA LYS A 22 -3.88 -12.17 -22.73
C LYS A 22 -3.31 -10.90 -22.10
N ASP A 23 -2.68 -10.11 -22.97
CA ASP A 23 -2.05 -8.79 -22.81
C ASP A 23 -0.58 -8.73 -22.36
N GLU A 24 0.26 -8.83 -23.38
CA GLU A 24 1.68 -8.50 -23.45
C GLU A 24 1.97 -6.98 -23.36
N GLU A 25 1.36 -6.24 -22.43
CA GLU A 25 1.71 -4.82 -22.22
C GLU A 25 2.40 -4.59 -20.87
N THR A 26 3.69 -4.90 -20.91
CA THR A 26 4.78 -4.62 -19.95
C THR A 26 4.74 -5.28 -18.58
N GLN A 27 5.57 -6.32 -18.46
CA GLN A 27 6.21 -6.62 -17.20
C GLN A 27 6.95 -5.37 -16.70
N ALA A 28 6.71 -4.99 -15.44
CA ALA A 28 7.42 -3.89 -14.79
C ALA A 28 8.94 -4.15 -14.84
N SER A 29 9.71 -3.12 -15.21
CA SER A 29 11.16 -3.21 -15.21
C SER A 29 11.70 -3.49 -13.80
N VAL A 30 12.87 -4.13 -13.70
CA VAL A 30 13.56 -4.37 -12.41
C VAL A 30 13.73 -3.07 -11.62
N ARG A 31 13.96 -1.96 -12.31
CA ARG A 31 14.07 -0.63 -11.69
C ARG A 31 12.75 -0.16 -11.09
N GLN A 32 11.63 -0.34 -11.79
CA GLN A 32 10.29 -0.04 -11.25
C GLN A 32 9.98 -0.90 -10.03
N LEU A 33 10.24 -2.21 -10.08
CA LEU A 33 9.99 -3.13 -8.97
C LEU A 33 10.81 -2.75 -7.72
N ARG A 34 12.07 -2.35 -7.91
CA ARG A 34 12.93 -1.88 -6.81
C ARG A 34 12.40 -0.59 -6.19
N GLU A 35 12.00 0.38 -7.00
CA GLU A 35 11.44 1.64 -6.50
C GLU A 35 10.07 1.45 -5.85
N ALA A 36 9.19 0.62 -6.43
CA ALA A 36 7.92 0.23 -5.84
C ALA A 36 8.11 -0.33 -4.43
N ARG A 37 9.03 -1.29 -4.27
CA ARG A 37 9.33 -1.89 -2.96
C ARG A 37 9.90 -0.86 -1.97
N ARG A 38 10.80 0.02 -2.43
CA ARG A 38 11.37 1.08 -1.59
C ARG A 38 10.28 2.04 -1.10
N LEU A 39 9.39 2.46 -2.00
CA LEU A 39 8.27 3.34 -1.67
C LEU A 39 7.26 2.66 -0.75
N GLN A 40 6.95 1.39 -0.98
CA GLN A 40 6.07 0.62 -0.12
C GLN A 40 6.58 0.58 1.33
N THR A 41 7.85 0.20 1.55
CA THR A 41 8.42 0.19 2.90
C THR A 41 8.42 1.57 3.55
N LEU A 42 8.69 2.63 2.78
CA LEU A 42 8.67 4.00 3.28
C LEU A 42 7.25 4.43 3.68
N LEU A 43 6.24 4.07 2.88
CA LEU A 43 4.84 4.38 3.17
C LEU A 43 4.34 3.61 4.39
N GLU A 44 4.70 2.33 4.52
CA GLU A 44 4.38 1.51 5.70
C GLU A 44 4.95 2.15 6.98
N GLN A 45 6.22 2.54 6.95
CA GLN A 45 6.88 3.25 8.07
C GLN A 45 6.22 4.59 8.37
N ALA A 46 5.91 5.38 7.34
CA ALA A 46 5.26 6.67 7.52
C ALA A 46 3.87 6.49 8.16
N VAL A 47 3.07 5.55 7.68
CA VAL A 47 1.75 5.23 8.24
C VAL A 47 1.86 4.84 9.70
N GLU A 48 2.83 4.01 10.07
CA GLU A 48 3.09 3.61 11.46
C GLU A 48 3.51 4.79 12.34
N ASP A 49 4.44 5.62 11.88
CA ASP A 49 4.94 6.80 12.60
C ASP A 49 3.84 7.84 12.86
N TYR A 50 3.04 8.15 11.84
CA TYR A 50 1.94 9.11 11.99
C TYR A 50 0.77 8.54 12.78
N SER A 51 0.61 7.21 12.78
CA SER A 51 -0.41 6.54 13.58
C SER A 51 -0.06 6.48 15.06
N SER A 52 1.22 6.27 15.39
CA SER A 52 1.74 6.20 16.76
C SER A 52 1.88 7.57 17.42
N LYS A 53 2.28 8.61 16.67
CA LYS A 53 2.40 10.00 17.19
C LYS A 53 1.07 10.60 17.64
N GLY A 54 -0.06 10.12 17.14
CA GLY A 54 -1.39 10.52 17.61
C GLY A 54 -1.88 9.80 18.87
N ALA A 55 -1.19 8.74 19.32
CA ALA A 55 -1.63 7.86 20.40
C ALA A 55 -0.89 8.07 21.74
N GLY A 56 0.22 8.82 21.76
CA GLY A 56 1.02 9.03 22.96
C GLY A 56 1.50 10.48 23.12
N GLY A 57 0.87 11.23 24.04
CA GLY A 57 1.40 12.52 24.50
C GLY A 57 0.36 13.48 25.10
N GLY A 58 0.13 13.36 26.41
CA GLY A 58 -0.15 14.47 27.34
C GLY A 58 -1.20 15.55 26.98
N GLY A 59 -2.31 15.53 27.72
CA GLY A 59 -2.66 16.70 28.54
C GLY A 59 -3.38 17.91 27.92
N ASP A 60 -3.60 18.02 26.62
CA ASP A 60 -4.31 19.20 26.08
C ASP A 60 -5.79 18.93 25.75
N ARG A 61 -6.65 19.46 26.63
CA ARG A 61 -8.13 19.41 26.57
C ARG A 61 -8.77 20.29 25.49
N HIS A 62 -8.04 20.62 24.42
CA HIS A 62 -8.58 21.34 23.27
C HIS A 62 -7.78 21.02 22.00
N GLY A 63 -8.41 20.32 21.04
CA GLY A 63 -7.95 20.29 19.65
C GLY A 63 -7.53 18.92 19.11
N THR A 64 -8.51 18.11 18.69
CA THR A 64 -8.41 17.27 17.47
C THR A 64 -7.15 16.40 17.30
N GLY A 65 -6.73 15.66 18.32
CA GLY A 65 -5.72 14.59 18.22
C GLY A 65 -6.29 13.31 17.60
N THR A 66 -6.75 13.38 16.35
CA THR A 66 -7.17 12.17 15.61
C THR A 66 -5.95 11.58 14.92
N SER A 67 -5.59 10.35 15.28
CA SER A 67 -4.53 9.60 14.62
C SER A 67 -4.82 9.50 13.11
N LEU A 68 -3.98 10.15 12.30
CA LEU A 68 -4.28 10.55 10.91
C LEU A 68 -4.58 9.38 9.98
N PHE A 69 -3.89 8.26 10.18
CA PHE A 69 -4.01 7.05 9.34
C PHE A 69 -4.55 5.86 10.11
N SER A 70 -5.17 6.10 11.28
CA SER A 70 -5.72 5.04 12.12
C SER A 70 -7.23 5.12 12.23
N ILE A 71 -7.85 3.95 12.28
CA ILE A 71 -9.28 3.79 12.55
C ILE A 71 -9.38 2.88 13.78
N GLN A 72 -10.02 3.37 14.84
CA GLN A 72 -10.09 2.68 16.14
C GLN A 72 -8.70 2.26 16.68
N GLY A 73 -7.68 3.11 16.47
CA GLY A 73 -6.31 2.85 16.93
C GLY A 73 -5.53 1.85 16.08
N GLN A 74 -6.08 1.42 14.94
CA GLN A 74 -5.40 0.53 13.99
C GLN A 74 -5.12 1.26 12.68
N SER A 75 -3.87 1.23 12.24
CA SER A 75 -3.43 1.88 11.01
C SER A 75 -4.02 1.22 9.76
N ILE A 76 -4.29 2.01 8.73
CA ILE A 76 -4.55 1.48 7.38
C ILE A 76 -3.37 0.64 6.89
N VAL A 77 -3.64 -0.28 5.97
CA VAL A 77 -2.64 -1.21 5.46
C VAL A 77 -2.31 -0.84 4.02
N ILE A 78 -1.02 -0.67 3.72
CA ILE A 78 -0.54 -0.52 2.34
C ILE A 78 -0.47 -1.91 1.72
N MET A 79 -1.15 -2.11 0.60
CA MET A 79 -1.24 -3.39 -0.10
C MET A 79 -0.16 -3.52 -1.15
N GLU A 80 0.00 -2.48 -1.97
CA GLU A 80 0.89 -2.48 -3.12
C GLU A 80 1.24 -1.05 -3.52
N VAL A 81 2.41 -0.88 -4.14
CA VAL A 81 2.81 0.36 -4.79
C VAL A 81 3.22 0.05 -6.23
N GLU A 82 2.61 0.75 -7.17
CA GLU A 82 2.98 0.71 -8.58
C GLU A 82 3.73 1.98 -8.96
N VAL A 83 4.77 1.84 -9.78
CA VAL A 83 5.56 2.97 -10.27
C VAL A 83 5.45 3.02 -11.79
N SER A 84 5.15 4.20 -12.34
CA SER A 84 5.04 4.42 -13.78
C SER A 84 6.37 4.11 -14.50
N ARG A 85 6.29 3.80 -15.80
CA ARG A 85 7.47 3.39 -16.59
C ARG A 85 8.55 4.48 -16.66
N ASP A 86 8.15 5.73 -16.63
CA ASP A 86 9.03 6.90 -16.62
C ASP A 86 9.57 7.25 -15.21
N LEU A 87 9.17 6.49 -14.17
CA LEU A 87 9.52 6.68 -12.76
C LEU A 87 9.09 8.04 -12.19
N ARG A 88 8.15 8.73 -12.84
CA ARG A 88 7.68 10.06 -12.41
C ARG A 88 6.47 10.01 -11.50
N GLN A 89 5.71 8.92 -11.56
CA GLN A 89 4.48 8.75 -10.80
C GLN A 89 4.51 7.42 -10.05
N ALA A 90 3.86 7.40 -8.90
CA ALA A 90 3.61 6.18 -8.17
C ALA A 90 2.16 6.18 -7.67
N ARG A 91 1.53 5.01 -7.67
CA ARG A 91 0.20 4.76 -7.11
C ARG A 91 0.38 3.81 -5.93
N ALA A 92 -0.18 4.18 -4.78
CA ALA A 92 -0.20 3.32 -3.60
C ALA A 92 -1.64 2.85 -3.37
N TYR A 93 -1.81 1.54 -3.25
CA TYR A 93 -3.08 0.91 -2.93
C TYR A 93 -3.10 0.60 -1.44
N TRP A 94 -4.20 0.95 -0.78
CA TRP A 94 -4.36 0.77 0.65
C TRP A 94 -5.72 0.15 0.97
N THR A 95 -5.85 -0.41 2.18
CA THR A 95 -7.09 -1.00 2.68
C THR A 95 -7.32 -0.66 4.15
N LEU A 96 -8.58 -0.77 4.57
CA LEU A 96 -8.94 -0.74 5.98
C LEU A 96 -8.30 -1.92 6.74
N PRO A 97 -8.02 -1.76 8.05
CA PRO A 97 -7.58 -2.85 8.92
C PRO A 97 -8.47 -4.10 8.77
N PHE A 98 -7.85 -5.29 8.67
CA PHE A 98 -8.56 -6.56 8.52
C PHE A 98 -9.56 -6.83 9.65
N SER A 99 -9.22 -6.45 10.87
CA SER A 99 -10.08 -6.48 12.06
C SER A 99 -11.42 -5.75 11.85
N LEU A 100 -11.44 -4.65 11.12
CA LEU A 100 -12.66 -3.92 10.78
C LEU A 100 -13.42 -4.61 9.65
N LEU A 101 -12.72 -5.07 8.62
CA LEU A 101 -13.33 -5.78 7.48
C LEU A 101 -14.00 -7.10 7.89
N LEU A 102 -13.44 -7.79 8.87
CA LEU A 102 -13.98 -9.06 9.39
C LEU A 102 -15.05 -8.85 10.46
N ASN A 103 -15.27 -7.62 10.94
CA ASN A 103 -16.24 -7.33 11.97
C ASN A 103 -17.67 -7.33 11.40
N ARG A 104 -18.34 -8.48 11.48
CA ARG A 104 -19.72 -8.69 11.03
C ARG A 104 -20.76 -7.78 11.71
N LYS A 105 -20.41 -7.10 12.81
CA LYS A 105 -21.31 -6.16 13.48
C LYS A 105 -21.33 -4.78 12.80
N ILE A 106 -20.33 -4.48 11.97
CA ILE A 106 -20.27 -3.21 11.24
C ILE A 106 -20.95 -3.40 9.90
N PRO A 107 -22.03 -2.65 9.60
CA PRO A 107 -22.66 -2.71 8.29
C PRO A 107 -21.70 -2.26 7.17
N GLN A 108 -21.80 -2.87 5.99
CA GLN A 108 -20.93 -2.56 4.85
C GLN A 108 -20.93 -1.07 4.49
N HIS A 109 -22.11 -0.43 4.48
CA HIS A 109 -22.22 1.00 4.15
C HIS A 109 -21.43 1.90 5.12
N VAL A 110 -21.24 1.49 6.37
CA VAL A 110 -20.40 2.22 7.33
C VAL A 110 -18.93 2.06 6.99
N LEU A 111 -18.51 0.86 6.59
CA LEU A 111 -17.15 0.62 6.11
C LEU A 111 -16.85 1.44 4.85
N ASP A 112 -17.79 1.52 3.92
CA ASP A 112 -17.65 2.34 2.71
C ASP A 112 -17.52 3.84 3.07
N GLN A 113 -18.35 4.36 3.98
CA GLN A 113 -18.22 5.74 4.45
C GLN A 113 -16.88 6.03 5.13
N VAL A 114 -16.36 5.07 5.91
CA VAL A 114 -15.06 5.20 6.57
C VAL A 114 -13.93 5.19 5.53
N ARG A 115 -14.00 4.29 4.54
CA ARG A 115 -13.07 4.25 3.41
C ARG A 115 -13.06 5.59 2.68
N ASP A 116 -14.24 6.11 2.34
CA ASP A 116 -14.36 7.35 1.57
C ASP A 116 -13.83 8.55 2.36
N LYS A 117 -14.10 8.63 3.67
CA LYS A 117 -13.51 9.66 4.54
C LYS A 117 -11.99 9.59 4.59
N MET A 118 -11.44 8.39 4.69
CA MET A 118 -9.98 8.20 4.70
C MET A 118 -9.38 8.56 3.34
N GLN A 119 -10.02 8.19 2.23
CA GLN A 119 -9.57 8.59 0.90
C GLN A 119 -9.57 10.11 0.74
N VAL A 120 -10.63 10.79 1.17
CA VAL A 120 -10.70 12.25 1.17
C VAL A 120 -9.57 12.86 2.02
N LEU A 121 -9.26 12.27 3.18
CA LEU A 121 -8.14 12.73 4.02
C LEU A 121 -6.80 12.60 3.30
N LEU A 122 -6.57 11.47 2.62
CA LEU A 122 -5.38 11.23 1.81
C LEU A 122 -5.30 12.21 0.64
N ASP A 123 -6.40 12.43 -0.08
CA ASP A 123 -6.48 13.33 -1.24
C ASP A 123 -6.14 14.77 -0.85
N HIS A 124 -6.69 15.28 0.26
CA HIS A 124 -6.41 16.63 0.76
C HIS A 124 -4.94 16.85 1.12
N ARG A 125 -4.23 15.76 1.43
CA ARG A 125 -2.81 15.77 1.81
C ARG A 125 -1.88 15.42 0.63
N GLY A 126 -2.40 15.36 -0.59
CA GLY A 126 -1.64 15.14 -1.81
C GLY A 126 -1.78 13.73 -2.43
N GLY A 127 -2.60 12.85 -1.84
CA GLY A 127 -2.83 11.48 -2.28
C GLY A 127 -3.87 11.32 -3.39
N ARG A 128 -3.93 12.22 -4.37
CA ARG A 128 -4.92 12.13 -5.46
C ARG A 128 -4.85 10.77 -6.17
N LEU A 129 -5.96 10.05 -6.19
CA LEU A 129 -6.23 9.03 -7.20
C LEU A 129 -6.29 9.70 -8.58
N GLN A 130 -5.33 9.37 -9.46
CA GLN A 130 -5.40 9.62 -10.90
C GLN A 130 -5.59 8.31 -11.65
#